data_AF-A0A7V8UW21-F1
#
_entry.id   AF-A0A7V8UW21-F1
#
_cell.length_a   1.000
_cell.length_b   1.000
_cell.length_c   1.000
_cell.angle_alpha   90.00
_cell.angle_beta   90.00
_cell.angle_gamma   90.00
#
_symmetry.space_group_name_H-M   'P 1'
#
loop_
_entity.id
_entity.type
_entity.pdbx_description
1 polymer ?
#
loop_
_entity_poly.entity_id
_entity_poly.type
_entity_poly.pdbx_seq_one_letter_code
_entity_poly.pdbx_strand_id
1 'polypeptide(L)'
;MTATVLLLDPRWPSLIPLHLAGRIAGDVTFTPDVPAGIRSALAAQKGPDRWLISTDEDAPEVARWLVDGASLERATSLDDPVYQATRTMHAARARGEWEQAMTHESLLPFLREEAEEVAQAIEDDLPMDALRSELADLLLQILFHAELASERGAFDFSDVADAFVQKMRRRAPYLFDGSTGPVDKATQDRLWEEGKAREKT
;
A
#
# COMPACT_ATOMS: atom_id res chain seq x y z
N MET A 1 0.67 20.41 -29.48
CA MET A 1 0.14 20.52 -28.12
C MET A 1 -0.38 19.17 -27.73
N THR A 2 0.42 18.39 -27.01
CA THR A 2 -0.08 17.17 -26.36
C THR A 2 -0.67 17.55 -25.01
N ALA A 3 -1.75 16.88 -24.63
CA ALA A 3 -2.32 16.97 -23.29
C ALA A 3 -1.99 15.67 -22.56
N THR A 4 -1.48 15.76 -21.34
CA THR A 4 -1.09 14.60 -20.54
C THR A 4 -1.61 14.74 -19.12
N VAL A 5 -2.22 13.69 -18.60
CA VAL A 5 -2.49 13.54 -17.17
C VAL A 5 -1.33 12.76 -16.56
N LEU A 6 -0.74 13.30 -15.50
CA LEU A 6 0.24 12.61 -14.66
C LEU A 6 -0.39 12.29 -13.32
N LEU A 7 -0.58 11.00 -13.04
CA LEU A 7 -0.96 10.51 -11.72
C LEU A 7 0.28 10.22 -10.89
N LEU A 8 0.42 10.94 -9.79
CA LEU A 8 1.43 10.74 -8.78
C LEU A 8 0.89 9.86 -7.65
N ASP A 9 1.80 9.21 -6.94
CA ASP A 9 1.43 8.40 -5.78
C ASP A 9 1.11 9.31 -4.59
N PRO A 10 -0.10 9.24 -3.99
CA PRO A 10 -0.46 10.07 -2.85
C PRO A 10 0.42 9.80 -1.61
N ARG A 11 1.04 8.62 -1.51
CA ARG A 11 2.00 8.30 -0.43
C ARG A 11 3.30 9.07 -0.60
N TRP A 12 3.69 9.32 -1.84
CA TRP A 12 4.96 9.98 -2.19
C TRP A 12 4.80 10.96 -3.35
N PRO A 13 4.02 12.05 -3.17
CA PRO A 13 3.69 12.97 -4.25
C PRO A 13 4.90 13.78 -4.76
N SER A 14 6.03 13.70 -4.08
CA SER A 14 7.32 14.25 -4.52
C SER A 14 8.14 13.33 -5.42
N LEU A 15 7.80 12.03 -5.51
CA LEU A 15 8.52 11.06 -6.33
C LEU A 15 7.99 11.08 -7.77
N ILE A 16 8.51 12.03 -8.56
CA ILE A 16 8.22 12.12 -9.98
C ILE A 16 9.04 11.07 -10.74
N PRO A 17 8.43 10.26 -11.63
CA PRO A 17 9.16 9.31 -12.45
C PRO A 17 10.27 10.02 -13.24
N LEU A 18 11.51 9.52 -13.14
CA LEU A 18 12.68 10.18 -13.74
C LEU A 18 12.55 10.36 -15.26
N HIS A 19 11.90 9.41 -15.94
CA HIS A 19 11.65 9.49 -17.38
C HIS A 19 10.67 10.64 -17.77
N LEU A 20 9.96 11.22 -16.80
CA LEU A 20 9.06 12.36 -16.96
C LEU A 20 9.68 13.68 -16.46
N ALA A 21 10.71 13.63 -15.61
CA ALA A 21 11.28 14.80 -14.92
C ALA A 21 11.84 15.91 -15.85
N GLY A 22 12.00 15.64 -17.15
CA GLY A 22 12.33 16.64 -18.18
C GLY A 22 11.26 16.85 -19.26
N ARG A 23 10.15 16.12 -19.20
CA ARG A 23 9.03 16.21 -20.16
C ARG A 23 7.91 17.13 -19.67
N ILE A 24 7.78 17.31 -18.36
CA ILE A 24 6.76 18.18 -17.76
C ILE A 24 7.11 19.63 -18.09
N ALA A 25 6.44 20.16 -19.11
CA ALA A 25 6.68 21.50 -19.63
C ALA A 25 5.43 22.10 -20.26
N GLY A 26 5.28 23.43 -20.15
CA GLY A 26 4.16 24.19 -20.69
C GLY A 26 3.12 24.55 -19.64
N ASP A 27 1.84 24.42 -19.99
CA ASP A 27 0.73 24.77 -19.12
C ASP A 27 0.45 23.60 -18.16
N VAL A 28 1.01 23.69 -16.95
CA VAL A 28 0.86 22.69 -15.89
C VAL A 28 -0.24 23.13 -14.93
N THR A 29 -1.32 22.36 -14.92
CA THR A 29 -2.47 22.50 -14.03
C THR A 29 -2.47 21.36 -13.00
N PHE A 30 -3.11 21.60 -11.85
CA PHE A 30 -3.09 20.67 -10.73
C PHE A 30 -4.50 20.52 -10.18
N THR A 31 -4.84 19.31 -9.76
CA THR A 31 -6.00 19.09 -8.88
C THR A 31 -5.70 19.57 -7.45
N PRO A 32 -6.72 19.78 -6.60
CA PRO A 32 -6.54 20.32 -5.26
C PRO A 32 -5.70 19.46 -4.31
N ASP A 33 -5.72 18.14 -4.51
CA ASP A 33 -5.03 17.12 -3.71
C ASP A 33 -3.49 17.17 -3.85
N VAL A 34 -2.96 17.74 -4.95
CA VAL A 34 -1.52 17.88 -5.11
C VAL A 34 -0.93 18.86 -4.09
N PRO A 35 0.07 18.49 -3.27
CA PRO A 35 0.61 19.38 -2.25
C PRO A 35 1.20 20.68 -2.81
N ALA A 36 1.04 21.78 -2.08
CA ALA A 36 1.45 23.12 -2.52
C ALA A 36 2.93 23.21 -2.93
N GLY A 37 3.84 22.52 -2.22
CA GLY A 37 5.26 22.50 -2.56
C GLY A 37 5.55 21.87 -3.93
N ILE A 38 4.79 20.84 -4.31
CA ILE A 38 4.90 20.18 -5.62
C ILE A 38 4.35 21.10 -6.72
N ARG A 39 3.20 21.74 -6.47
CA ARG A 39 2.63 22.73 -7.40
C ARG A 39 3.63 23.85 -7.69
N SER A 40 4.25 24.41 -6.66
CA SER A 40 5.27 25.46 -6.82
C SER A 40 6.51 24.98 -7.59
N ALA A 41 6.97 23.75 -7.35
CA ALA A 41 8.14 23.20 -8.04
C ALA A 41 7.91 22.97 -9.54
N LEU A 42 6.67 22.69 -9.95
CA LEU A 42 6.33 22.32 -11.33
C LEU A 42 5.63 23.43 -12.14
N ALA A 43 5.22 24.54 -11.51
CA ALA A 43 4.45 25.61 -12.17
C ALA A 43 5.23 26.44 -13.21
N ALA A 44 6.57 26.42 -13.21
CA ALA A 44 7.40 27.36 -13.97
C ALA A 44 8.05 26.78 -15.24
N GLN A 45 7.43 25.77 -15.86
CA GLN A 45 8.06 25.04 -16.96
C GLN A 45 7.66 25.63 -18.33
N LYS A 46 8.62 26.11 -19.12
CA LYS A 46 8.35 26.61 -20.48
C LYS A 46 8.20 25.44 -21.45
N GLY A 47 7.10 25.40 -22.21
CA GLY A 47 6.88 24.39 -23.23
C GLY A 47 5.56 24.58 -23.95
N PRO A 48 5.33 23.86 -25.06
CA PRO A 48 4.08 23.94 -25.80
C PRO A 48 2.99 23.02 -25.23
N ASP A 49 3.31 22.07 -24.35
CA ASP A 49 2.37 21.02 -23.95
C ASP A 49 1.52 21.38 -22.72
N ARG A 50 0.49 20.59 -22.47
CA ARG A 50 -0.46 20.79 -21.37
C ARG A 50 -0.42 19.59 -20.44
N TRP A 51 -0.32 19.85 -19.14
CA TRP A 51 -0.25 18.84 -18.11
C TRP A 51 -1.36 19.04 -17.07
N LEU A 52 -2.01 17.96 -16.68
CA LEU A 52 -2.79 17.88 -15.45
C LEU A 52 -2.07 16.93 -14.50
N ILE A 53 -1.68 17.42 -13.33
CA ILE A 53 -1.04 16.59 -12.31
C ILE A 53 -2.05 16.38 -11.19
N SER A 54 -2.21 15.11 -10.80
CA SER A 54 -3.10 14.69 -9.70
C SER A 54 -2.46 13.57 -8.89
N THR A 55 -2.81 13.45 -7.62
CA THR A 55 -2.58 12.28 -6.76
C THR A 55 -3.87 11.45 -6.56
N ASP A 56 -5.00 12.01 -6.96
CA ASP A 56 -6.31 11.37 -6.97
C ASP A 56 -6.70 10.98 -8.41
N GLU A 57 -6.83 9.67 -8.67
CA GLU A 57 -7.25 9.19 -9.99
C GLU A 57 -8.76 9.33 -10.24
N ASP A 58 -9.55 9.44 -9.17
CA ASP A 58 -11.00 9.57 -9.23
C ASP A 58 -11.44 11.06 -9.34
N ALA A 59 -10.48 11.98 -9.35
CA ALA A 59 -10.73 13.41 -9.51
C ALA A 59 -11.51 13.71 -10.81
N PRO A 60 -12.60 14.50 -10.77
CA PRO A 60 -13.41 14.82 -11.97
C PRO A 60 -12.60 15.44 -13.12
N GLU A 61 -11.58 16.21 -12.79
CA GLU A 61 -10.67 16.82 -13.76
C GLU A 61 -9.87 15.77 -14.54
N VAL A 62 -9.42 14.71 -13.86
CA VAL A 62 -8.69 13.59 -14.49
C VAL A 62 -9.61 12.91 -15.50
N ALA A 63 -10.82 12.53 -15.09
CA ALA A 63 -11.79 11.90 -15.97
C ALA A 63 -12.10 12.78 -17.19
N ARG A 64 -12.31 14.09 -16.99
CA ARG A 64 -12.56 15.04 -18.07
C ARG A 64 -11.41 15.12 -19.07
N TRP A 65 -10.17 15.23 -18.59
CA TRP A 65 -8.99 15.33 -19.48
C TRP A 65 -8.79 14.06 -20.31
N LEU A 66 -9.02 12.89 -19.71
CA LEU A 66 -8.93 11.62 -20.43
C LEU A 66 -10.03 11.49 -21.50
N VAL A 67 -11.27 11.91 -21.21
CA VAL A 67 -12.36 11.98 -22.21
C VAL A 67 -12.02 12.95 -23.35
N ASP A 68 -11.36 14.07 -23.03
CA ASP A 68 -10.89 15.05 -24.01
C ASP A 68 -9.65 14.58 -24.81
N GLY A 69 -9.18 13.34 -24.60
CA GLY A 69 -8.12 12.71 -25.37
C GLY A 69 -6.69 12.91 -24.83
N ALA A 70 -6.53 13.32 -23.57
CA ALA A 70 -5.22 13.39 -22.94
C ALA A 70 -4.60 11.99 -22.78
N SER A 71 -3.28 11.90 -22.95
CA SER A 71 -2.52 10.69 -22.62
C SER A 71 -2.40 10.52 -21.09
N LEU A 72 -2.36 9.29 -20.61
CA LEU A 72 -2.17 9.00 -19.18
C LEU A 72 -0.74 8.52 -18.92
N GLU A 73 -0.03 9.23 -18.05
CA GLU A 73 1.22 8.83 -17.44
C GLU A 73 0.96 8.56 -15.94
N ARG A 74 1.51 7.49 -15.39
CA ARG A 74 1.31 7.12 -13.98
C ARG A 74 2.65 6.85 -13.32
N ALA A 75 2.78 7.26 -12.06
CA ALA A 75 3.90 6.84 -11.24
C ALA A 75 3.87 5.31 -11.09
N THR A 76 4.98 4.63 -11.42
CA THR A 76 5.08 3.17 -11.37
C THR A 76 4.84 2.60 -9.96
N SER A 77 5.00 3.42 -8.92
CA SER A 77 4.67 3.02 -7.55
C SER A 77 3.17 2.81 -7.31
N LEU A 78 2.31 3.38 -8.17
CA LEU A 78 0.88 3.09 -8.16
C LEU A 78 0.60 1.64 -8.56
N ASP A 79 1.49 0.98 -9.31
CA ASP A 79 1.32 -0.42 -9.74
C ASP A 79 1.86 -1.42 -8.71
N ASP A 80 2.32 -0.94 -7.54
CA ASP A 80 2.75 -1.78 -6.42
C ASP A 80 1.61 -2.71 -5.96
N PRO A 81 1.79 -4.06 -5.99
CA PRO A 81 0.72 -5.00 -5.66
C PRO A 81 0.18 -4.84 -4.24
N VAL A 82 1.02 -4.46 -3.28
CA VAL A 82 0.60 -4.24 -1.88
C VAL A 82 -0.30 -3.02 -1.79
N TYR A 83 0.10 -1.92 -2.44
CA TYR A 83 -0.74 -0.73 -2.56
C TYR A 83 -2.08 -1.05 -3.23
N GLN A 84 -2.05 -1.77 -4.36
CA GLN A 84 -3.26 -2.18 -5.07
C GLN A 84 -4.18 -3.02 -4.20
N ALA A 85 -3.65 -3.92 -3.36
CA ALA A 85 -4.45 -4.70 -2.42
C ALA A 85 -5.17 -3.81 -1.38
N THR A 86 -4.46 -2.85 -0.77
CA THR A 86 -5.06 -1.91 0.18
C THR A 86 -6.13 -1.03 -0.46
N ARG A 87 -5.89 -0.53 -1.68
CA ARG A 87 -6.88 0.26 -2.44
C ARG A 87 -8.09 -0.55 -2.85
N THR A 88 -7.89 -1.81 -3.22
CA THR A 88 -8.98 -2.71 -3.59
C THR A 88 -9.89 -2.96 -2.39
N MET A 89 -9.32 -3.20 -1.21
CA MET A 89 -10.09 -3.32 0.03
C MET A 89 -10.86 -2.04 0.36
N HIS A 90 -10.21 -0.87 0.28
CA HIS A 90 -10.87 0.42 0.48
C HIS A 90 -12.05 0.61 -0.48
N ALA A 91 -11.85 0.31 -1.77
CA ALA A 91 -12.91 0.39 -2.78
C ALA A 91 -14.04 -0.61 -2.53
N ALA A 92 -13.72 -1.82 -2.07
CA ALA A 92 -14.70 -2.84 -1.73
C ALA A 92 -15.57 -2.38 -0.54
N ARG A 93 -14.95 -1.86 0.53
CA ARG A 93 -15.64 -1.25 1.68
C ARG A 93 -16.44 0.00 1.31
N ALA A 94 -16.02 0.76 0.30
CA ALA A 94 -16.76 1.92 -0.16
C ALA A 94 -17.98 1.59 -1.04
N ARG A 95 -18.02 0.42 -1.70
CA ARG A 95 -18.99 0.13 -2.78
C ARG A 95 -19.82 -1.14 -2.59
N GLY A 96 -19.29 -2.15 -1.91
CA GLY A 96 -19.92 -3.46 -1.78
C GLY A 96 -20.79 -3.55 -0.52
N GLU A 97 -22.07 -3.91 -0.69
CA GLU A 97 -23.02 -4.00 0.43
C GLU A 97 -22.61 -5.06 1.47
N TRP A 98 -22.09 -6.20 1.01
CA TRP A 98 -21.61 -7.25 1.90
C TRP A 98 -20.38 -6.78 2.68
N GLU A 99 -19.41 -6.22 1.96
CA GLU A 99 -18.17 -5.70 2.53
C GLU A 99 -18.49 -4.66 3.57
N GLN A 100 -19.37 -3.70 3.29
CA GLN A 100 -19.84 -2.66 4.22
C GLN A 100 -20.47 -3.22 5.50
N ALA A 101 -21.23 -4.32 5.38
CA ALA A 101 -21.90 -4.95 6.51
C ALA A 101 -20.93 -5.69 7.46
N MET A 102 -19.68 -5.95 7.05
CA MET A 102 -18.71 -6.65 7.88
C MET A 102 -18.26 -5.82 9.09
N THR A 103 -18.07 -6.50 10.22
CA THR A 103 -17.41 -6.00 11.43
C THR A 103 -16.25 -6.93 11.81
N HIS A 104 -15.42 -6.52 12.77
CA HIS A 104 -14.36 -7.40 13.26
C HIS A 104 -14.90 -8.73 13.77
N GLU A 105 -16.03 -8.70 14.46
CA GLU A 105 -16.66 -9.88 15.05
C GLU A 105 -17.28 -10.79 14.00
N SER A 106 -17.94 -10.21 12.97
CA SER A 106 -18.55 -11.02 11.90
C SER A 106 -17.50 -11.70 11.01
N LEU A 107 -16.28 -11.17 10.98
CA LEU A 107 -15.16 -11.71 10.19
C LEU A 107 -14.42 -12.87 10.88
N LEU A 108 -14.57 -13.06 12.19
CA LEU A 108 -13.83 -14.08 12.95
C LEU A 108 -14.01 -15.52 12.43
N PRO A 109 -15.20 -15.96 11.97
CA PRO A 109 -15.35 -17.29 11.39
C PRO A 109 -14.47 -17.47 10.14
N PHE A 110 -14.52 -16.51 9.22
CA PHE A 110 -13.72 -16.53 7.99
C PHE A 110 -12.22 -16.52 8.31
N LEU A 111 -11.76 -15.61 9.19
CA LEU A 111 -10.36 -15.57 9.62
C LEU A 111 -9.85 -16.92 10.17
N ARG A 112 -10.69 -17.67 10.88
CA ARG A 112 -10.31 -19.00 11.40
C ARG A 112 -10.28 -20.05 10.31
N GLU A 113 -11.23 -19.99 9.38
CA GLU A 113 -11.30 -20.88 8.21
C GLU A 113 -10.07 -20.70 7.33
N GLU A 114 -9.76 -19.47 6.90
CA GLU A 114 -8.60 -19.19 6.03
C GLU A 114 -7.26 -19.59 6.71
N ALA A 115 -7.16 -19.41 8.03
CA ALA A 115 -5.97 -19.82 8.76
C ALA A 115 -5.81 -21.35 8.81
N GLU A 116 -6.92 -22.08 8.90
CA GLU A 116 -6.93 -23.54 8.84
C GLU A 116 -6.66 -24.04 7.42
N GLU A 117 -7.19 -23.38 6.38
CA GLU A 117 -6.93 -23.75 4.98
C GLU A 117 -5.46 -23.56 4.60
N VAL A 118 -4.81 -22.49 5.08
CA VAL A 118 -3.35 -22.35 4.97
C VAL A 118 -2.61 -23.50 5.66
N ALA A 119 -3.04 -23.89 6.87
CA ALA A 119 -2.43 -25.01 7.59
C ALA A 119 -2.62 -26.34 6.82
N GLN A 120 -3.83 -26.61 6.35
CA GLN A 120 -4.18 -27.79 5.58
C GLN A 120 -3.38 -27.86 4.28
N ALA A 121 -3.21 -26.75 3.56
CA ALA A 121 -2.42 -26.70 2.33
C ALA A 121 -0.96 -27.11 2.56
N ILE A 122 -0.41 -26.79 3.73
CA ILE A 122 0.95 -27.19 4.13
C ILE A 122 0.98 -28.67 4.56
N GLU A 123 0.02 -29.10 5.38
CA GLU A 123 -0.03 -30.46 5.93
C GLU A 123 -0.24 -31.52 4.84
N ASP A 124 -1.04 -31.19 3.81
CA ASP A 124 -1.33 -32.07 2.68
C ASP A 124 -0.31 -31.97 1.53
N ASP A 125 0.74 -31.16 1.68
CA ASP A 125 1.75 -30.91 0.64
C ASP A 125 1.12 -30.49 -0.70
N LEU A 126 0.15 -29.56 -0.64
CA LEU A 126 -0.53 -29.08 -1.84
C LEU A 126 0.42 -28.29 -2.75
N PRO A 127 0.10 -28.18 -4.07
CA PRO A 127 0.90 -27.38 -4.98
C PRO A 127 1.07 -25.93 -4.50
N MET A 128 2.23 -25.33 -4.77
CA MET A 128 2.56 -23.97 -4.30
C MET A 128 1.57 -22.89 -4.74
N ASP A 129 0.88 -23.07 -5.88
CA ASP A 129 -0.18 -22.17 -6.31
C ASP A 129 -1.40 -22.23 -5.39
N ALA A 130 -1.71 -23.39 -4.81
CA ALA A 130 -2.79 -23.54 -3.81
C ALA A 130 -2.41 -22.82 -2.52
N LEU A 131 -1.21 -23.08 -1.97
CA LEU A 131 -0.72 -22.35 -0.78
C LEU A 131 -0.72 -20.83 -1.00
N ARG A 132 -0.34 -20.36 -2.19
CA ARG A 132 -0.42 -18.93 -2.53
C ARG A 132 -1.86 -18.41 -2.51
N SER A 133 -2.83 -19.21 -2.94
CA SER A 133 -4.25 -18.85 -2.89
C SER A 133 -4.71 -18.69 -1.45
N GLU A 134 -4.49 -19.69 -0.60
CA GLU A 134 -4.92 -19.63 0.81
C GLU A 134 -4.23 -18.48 1.57
N LEU A 135 -2.96 -18.20 1.27
CA LEU A 135 -2.26 -17.04 1.84
C LEU A 135 -2.85 -15.70 1.37
N ALA A 136 -3.42 -15.64 0.16
CA ALA A 136 -4.11 -14.46 -0.34
C ALA A 136 -5.46 -14.26 0.35
N ASP A 137 -6.18 -15.34 0.62
CA ASP A 137 -7.46 -15.29 1.35
C ASP A 137 -7.25 -14.97 2.84
N LEU A 138 -6.16 -15.47 3.46
CA LEU A 138 -5.75 -15.01 4.78
C LEU A 138 -5.34 -13.51 4.79
N LEU A 139 -4.67 -13.04 3.73
CA LEU A 139 -4.34 -11.62 3.57
C LEU A 139 -5.60 -10.76 3.42
N LEU A 140 -6.64 -11.25 2.73
CA LEU A 140 -7.94 -10.58 2.62
C LEU A 140 -8.52 -10.29 4.01
N GLN A 141 -8.45 -11.25 4.93
CA GLN A 141 -8.92 -11.06 6.31
C GLN A 141 -8.09 -9.99 7.05
N ILE A 142 -6.77 -10.00 6.91
CA ILE A 142 -5.89 -8.96 7.50
C ILE A 142 -6.26 -7.56 6.96
N LEU A 143 -6.48 -7.44 5.65
CA LEU A 143 -6.88 -6.19 5.01
C LEU A 143 -8.23 -5.69 5.50
N PHE A 144 -9.22 -6.56 5.67
CA PHE A 144 -10.51 -6.18 6.26
C PHE A 144 -10.36 -5.59 7.66
N HIS A 145 -9.58 -6.26 8.52
CA HIS A 145 -9.35 -5.76 9.88
C HIS A 145 -8.58 -4.44 9.87
N ALA A 146 -7.60 -4.26 8.97
CA ALA A 146 -6.89 -3.00 8.82
C ALA A 146 -7.82 -1.86 8.32
N GLU A 147 -8.66 -2.12 7.32
CA GLU A 147 -9.58 -1.11 6.77
C GLU A 147 -10.65 -0.69 7.80
N LEU A 148 -11.24 -1.66 8.51
CA LEU A 148 -12.18 -1.37 9.59
C LEU A 148 -11.56 -0.54 10.71
N ALA A 149 -10.29 -0.74 11.03
CA ALA A 149 -9.57 0.07 12.01
C ALA A 149 -9.27 1.48 11.47
N SER A 150 -8.94 1.58 10.18
CA SER A 150 -8.66 2.83 9.47
C SER A 150 -9.89 3.73 9.42
N GLU A 151 -11.07 3.16 9.11
CA GLU A 151 -12.38 3.85 9.13
C GLU A 151 -12.69 4.51 10.48
N ARG A 152 -12.14 3.97 11.58
CA ARG A 152 -12.28 4.50 12.94
C ARG A 152 -11.16 5.46 13.34
N GLY A 153 -10.22 5.75 12.44
CA GLY A 153 -9.04 6.57 12.72
C GLY A 153 -8.07 5.93 13.72
N ALA A 154 -8.06 4.60 13.83
CA ALA A 154 -7.24 3.89 14.81
C ALA A 154 -5.85 3.52 14.24
N PHE A 155 -5.81 2.71 13.19
CA PHE A 155 -4.61 2.30 12.46
C PHE A 155 -4.98 1.76 11.08
N ASP A 156 -4.04 1.75 10.14
CA ASP A 156 -4.21 1.16 8.81
C ASP A 156 -3.28 -0.04 8.56
N PHE A 157 -3.25 -0.55 7.32
CA PHE A 157 -2.38 -1.68 6.96
C PHE A 157 -0.89 -1.34 7.07
N SER A 158 -0.50 -0.09 6.80
CA SER A 158 0.88 0.38 6.94
C SER A 158 1.32 0.35 8.41
N ASP A 159 0.42 0.72 9.33
CA ASP A 159 0.68 0.62 10.76
C ASP A 159 0.84 -0.83 11.23
N VAL A 160 0.07 -1.77 10.68
CA VAL A 160 0.24 -3.22 10.94
C VAL A 160 1.62 -3.68 10.49
N ALA A 161 2.05 -3.27 9.30
CA ALA A 161 3.37 -3.60 8.76
C ALA A 161 4.51 -2.96 9.57
N ASP A 162 4.39 -1.69 9.97
CA ASP A 162 5.38 -1.04 10.83
C ASP A 162 5.43 -1.73 12.21
N ALA A 163 4.29 -2.05 12.82
CA ALA A 163 4.25 -2.77 14.09
C ALA A 163 4.97 -4.12 14.03
N PHE A 164 4.89 -4.84 12.89
CA PHE A 164 5.69 -6.04 12.63
C PHE A 164 7.19 -5.70 12.58
N VAL A 165 7.61 -4.70 11.79
CA VAL A 165 9.01 -4.30 11.68
C VAL A 165 9.58 -3.88 13.04
N GLN A 166 8.86 -3.05 13.81
CA GLN A 166 9.28 -2.62 15.14
C GLN A 166 9.40 -3.79 16.12
N LYS A 167 8.49 -4.77 16.05
CA LYS A 167 8.57 -6.01 16.82
C LYS A 167 9.83 -6.80 16.47
N MET A 168 10.14 -6.92 15.18
CA MET A 168 11.35 -7.61 14.71
C MET A 168 12.62 -6.87 15.11
N ARG A 169 12.65 -5.53 15.07
CA ARG A 169 13.79 -4.73 15.56
C ARG A 169 14.09 -5.00 17.03
N ARG A 170 13.06 -5.23 17.86
CA ARG A 170 13.22 -5.53 19.29
C ARG A 170 13.62 -6.97 19.57
N ARG A 171 13.02 -7.94 18.87
CA ARG A 171 13.16 -9.39 19.16
C ARG A 171 14.22 -10.10 18.33
N ALA A 172 14.61 -9.51 17.20
CA ALA A 172 15.64 -10.01 16.29
C ALA A 172 16.52 -8.86 15.77
N PRO A 173 17.24 -8.13 16.65
CA PRO A 173 18.00 -6.94 16.27
C PRO A 173 19.11 -7.19 15.25
N TYR A 174 19.62 -8.43 15.18
CA TYR A 174 20.62 -8.86 14.20
C TYR A 174 20.16 -8.75 12.75
N LEU A 175 18.85 -8.60 12.50
CA LEU A 175 18.33 -8.29 11.16
C LEU A 175 18.54 -6.82 10.75
N PHE A 176 18.92 -5.94 11.68
CA PHE A 176 18.91 -4.48 11.50
C PHE A 176 20.18 -3.77 11.96
N ASP A 177 21.09 -4.45 12.65
CA ASP A 177 22.30 -3.87 13.25
C ASP A 177 23.56 -3.97 12.37
N GLY A 178 23.42 -4.44 11.13
CA GLY A 178 24.52 -4.63 10.18
C GLY A 178 25.20 -6.00 10.29
N SER A 179 24.70 -6.91 11.11
CA SER A 179 25.14 -8.31 11.11
C SER A 179 24.93 -8.97 9.74
N THR A 180 25.92 -9.69 9.24
CA THR A 180 25.90 -10.33 7.90
C THR A 180 25.99 -11.85 7.93
N GLY A 181 26.21 -12.45 9.10
CA GLY A 181 26.39 -13.89 9.30
C GLY A 181 25.16 -14.57 9.90
N PRO A 182 25.07 -15.90 9.80
CA PRO A 182 24.01 -16.65 10.48
C PRO A 182 24.13 -16.47 11.99
N VAL A 183 22.97 -16.30 12.64
CA VAL A 183 22.85 -16.29 14.09
C VAL A 183 22.34 -17.64 14.53
N ASP A 184 22.98 -18.28 15.51
CA ASP A 184 22.57 -19.60 15.98
C ASP A 184 21.20 -19.54 16.70
N LYS A 185 20.48 -20.66 16.70
CA LYS A 185 19.13 -20.74 17.29
C LYS A 185 19.10 -20.35 18.77
N ALA A 186 20.10 -20.74 19.57
CA ALA A 186 20.10 -20.43 21.00
C ALA A 186 20.22 -18.91 21.23
N THR A 187 21.00 -18.22 20.40
CA THR A 187 21.07 -16.76 20.39
C THR A 187 19.75 -16.14 19.94
N GLN A 188 19.11 -16.66 18.88
CA GLN A 188 17.80 -16.19 18.42
C GLN A 188 16.72 -16.32 19.51
N ASP A 189 16.61 -17.50 20.13
CA ASP A 189 15.63 -17.79 21.19
C ASP A 189 15.83 -16.85 22.39
N ARG A 190 17.09 -16.63 22.80
CA ARG A 190 17.43 -15.69 23.88
C ARG A 190 17.01 -14.25 23.55
N LEU A 191 17.38 -13.75 22.37
CA LEU A 191 17.03 -12.39 21.94
C LEU A 191 15.51 -12.19 21.84
N TRP A 192 14.79 -13.23 21.41
CA TRP A 192 13.34 -13.20 21.30
C TRP A 192 12.66 -13.03 22.66
N GLU A 193 13.05 -13.83 23.65
CA GLU A 193 12.49 -13.73 25.01
C GLU A 193 12.91 -12.43 25.72
N GLU A 194 14.15 -11.97 25.53
CA GLU A 194 14.60 -10.65 26.02
C GLU A 194 13.76 -9.51 25.42
N GLY A 195 13.48 -9.56 24.11
CA GLY A 195 12.64 -8.59 23.42
C GLY A 195 11.19 -8.60 23.90
N LYS A 196 10.62 -9.79 24.13
CA LYS A 196 9.27 -9.95 24.72
C LYS A 196 9.16 -9.36 26.12
N ALA A 197 10.18 -9.53 26.96
CA ALA A 197 10.17 -9.02 28.33
C ALA A 197 10.12 -7.49 28.38
N ARG A 198 10.78 -6.81 27.43
CA ARG A 198 10.80 -5.34 27.33
C ARG A 198 9.46 -4.72 26.90
N GLU A 199 8.57 -5.48 26.26
CA GLU A 199 7.26 -5.01 25.81
C GLU A 199 6.16 -5.11 26.88
N LYS A 200 6.40 -5.88 27.96
CA LYS A 200 5.42 -6.08 29.04
C LYS A 200 5.50 -5.02 30.15
N THR A 201 6.24 -3.93 29.94
CA THR A 201 6.43 -2.80 30.87
C THR A 201 5.79 -1.56 30.28
#